data_AF-A0A0D8J3T9-F1
#
_entry.id   AF-A0A0D8J3T9-F1
#
_cell.length_a   1.000
_cell.length_b   1.000
_cell.length_c   1.000
_cell.angle_alpha   90.00
_cell.angle_beta   90.00
_cell.angle_gamma   90.00
#
_symmetry.space_group_name_H-M   'P 1'
#
loop_
_entity.id
_entity.type
_entity.pdbx_description
1 polymer ?
#
loop_
_entity_poly.entity_id
_entity_poly.type
_entity_poly.pdbx_seq_one_letter_code
_entity_poly.pdbx_strand_id
1 'polypeptide(L)'
;MTLKDCTKAELLWLIDWMCTHSMFRHDLEIERALNDLEFERTRKRLDEARRLHEKSARLRRQYVELLTPYEGKPILDVPADVLDHASAILEEVQVLDKKWSRLMKV
;
A
#
# COMPACT_ATOMS: atom_id res chain seq x y z
N MET A 1 -10.13 17.82 -1.67
CA MET A 1 -9.98 18.01 -0.20
C MET A 1 -10.20 19.48 0.15
N THR A 2 -10.42 19.82 1.41
CA THR A 2 -10.51 21.22 1.90
C THR A 2 -9.34 21.54 2.84
N LEU A 3 -9.11 22.84 3.11
CA LEU A 3 -8.09 23.28 4.08
C LEU A 3 -8.28 22.66 5.48
N LYS A 4 -9.51 22.34 5.86
CA LYS A 4 -9.81 21.69 7.16
C LYS A 4 -9.32 20.24 7.22
N ASP A 5 -9.13 19.60 6.07
CA ASP A 5 -8.65 18.23 5.95
C ASP A 5 -7.11 18.15 5.92
N CYS A 6 -6.43 19.29 5.87
CA CYS A 6 -4.97 19.39 5.84
C CYS A 6 -4.38 19.26 7.25
N THR A 7 -3.29 18.51 7.35
CA THR A 7 -2.43 18.51 8.53
C THR A 7 -1.67 19.83 8.63
N LYS A 8 -1.14 20.14 9.82
CA LYS A 8 -0.31 21.33 10.04
C LYS A 8 0.85 21.44 9.03
N ALA A 9 1.50 20.31 8.70
CA ALA A 9 2.60 20.29 7.75
C ALA A 9 2.16 20.65 6.33
N GLU A 10 1.00 20.16 5.90
CA GLU A 10 0.46 20.46 4.56
C GLU A 10 -0.05 21.90 4.46
N LEU A 11 -0.58 22.47 5.55
CA LEU A 11 -0.91 23.89 5.61
C LEU A 11 0.34 24.77 5.52
N LEU A 12 1.44 24.40 6.19
CA LEU A 12 2.71 25.12 6.08
C LEU A 12 3.28 25.03 4.66
N TRP A 13 3.22 23.84 4.04
CA TRP A 13 3.59 23.65 2.64
C TRP A 13 2.73 24.51 1.70
N LEU A 14 1.42 24.58 1.93
CA LEU A 14 0.51 25.38 1.11
C LEU A 14 0.82 26.88 1.25
N ILE A 15 1.11 27.35 2.47
CA ILE A 15 1.54 28.74 2.69
C ILE A 15 2.84 29.04 1.94
N ASP A 16 3.84 28.17 2.04
CA ASP A 16 5.13 28.31 1.33
C ASP A 16 4.95 28.31 -0.19
N TRP A 17 4.11 27.40 -0.69
CA TRP A 17 3.75 27.30 -2.10
C TRP A 17 3.07 28.58 -2.59
N MET A 18 2.10 29.13 -1.83
CA MET A 18 1.45 30.40 -2.14
C MET A 18 2.44 31.57 -2.15
N CYS A 19 3.34 31.66 -1.18
CA CYS A 19 4.37 32.71 -1.15
C CYS A 19 5.28 32.67 -2.40
N THR A 20 5.45 31.50 -3.00
CA THR A 20 6.33 31.28 -4.16
C THR A 20 5.60 31.39 -5.51
N HIS A 21 4.31 31.04 -5.56
CA HIS A 21 3.53 30.90 -6.80
C HIS A 21 2.36 31.90 -6.93
N SER A 22 2.15 32.77 -5.94
CA SER A 22 1.00 33.69 -5.91
C SER A 22 0.97 34.64 -7.11
N MET A 23 0.05 34.34 -8.04
CA MET A 23 -0.54 35.33 -8.94
C MET A 23 -1.88 35.81 -8.37
N PHE A 24 -2.37 36.97 -8.82
CA PHE A 24 -3.54 37.74 -8.33
C PHE A 24 -4.87 36.97 -8.07
N ARG A 25 -4.97 35.66 -8.36
CA ARG A 25 -6.16 34.82 -8.13
C ARG A 25 -5.92 33.72 -7.09
N HIS A 26 -5.84 34.14 -5.83
CA HIS A 26 -5.55 33.25 -4.70
C HIS A 26 -6.50 32.05 -4.58
N ASP A 27 -7.79 32.21 -4.86
CA ASP A 27 -8.76 31.10 -4.74
C ASP A 27 -8.42 29.93 -5.69
N LEU A 28 -8.09 30.24 -6.95
CA LEU A 28 -7.72 29.23 -7.94
C LEU A 28 -6.40 28.54 -7.60
N GLU A 29 -5.44 29.30 -7.08
CA GLU A 29 -4.14 28.76 -6.69
C GLU A 29 -4.25 27.86 -5.45
N ILE A 30 -5.12 28.20 -4.50
CA ILE A 30 -5.42 27.33 -3.35
C ILE A 30 -6.07 26.02 -3.81
N GLU A 31 -7.05 26.08 -4.72
CA GLU A 31 -7.68 24.86 -5.26
C GLU A 31 -6.65 23.94 -5.95
N ARG A 32 -5.73 24.52 -6.73
CA ARG A 32 -4.64 23.76 -7.38
C ARG A 32 -3.73 23.10 -6.36
N ALA A 33 -3.26 23.85 -5.37
CA ALA A 33 -2.39 23.31 -4.31
C ALA A 33 -3.08 22.19 -3.51
N LEU A 34 -4.38 22.33 -3.23
CA LEU A 34 -5.17 21.28 -2.56
C LEU A 34 -5.33 20.02 -3.42
N ASN A 35 -5.51 20.18 -4.73
CA ASN A 35 -5.56 19.05 -5.66
C ASN A 35 -4.21 18.32 -5.74
N ASP A 36 -3.09 19.06 -5.77
CA ASP A 36 -1.76 18.47 -5.76
C ASP A 36 -1.49 17.69 -4.47
N LEU A 37 -1.92 18.22 -3.32
CA LEU A 37 -1.84 17.52 -2.03
C LEU A 37 -2.69 16.24 -2.03
N GLU A 38 -3.90 16.29 -2.59
CA GLU A 38 -4.78 15.11 -2.71
C GLU A 38 -4.18 14.04 -3.61
N PHE A 39 -3.60 14.48 -4.73
CA PHE A 39 -2.89 13.62 -5.65
C PHE A 39 -1.70 12.95 -4.98
N GLU A 40 -0.86 13.71 -4.28
CA GLU A 40 0.30 13.17 -3.56
C GLU A 40 -0.08 12.19 -2.44
N ARG A 41 -1.13 12.50 -1.66
CA ARG A 41 -1.68 11.56 -0.67
C ARG A 41 -2.12 10.25 -1.32
N THR A 42 -2.86 10.36 -2.41
CA THR A 42 -3.36 9.20 -3.15
C THR A 42 -2.21 8.39 -3.74
N ARG A 43 -1.21 9.06 -4.33
CA ARG A 43 -0.01 8.42 -4.88
C ARG A 43 0.74 7.65 -3.80
N LYS A 44 1.04 8.27 -2.66
CA LYS A 44 1.72 7.61 -1.53
C LYS A 44 0.96 6.37 -1.05
N ARG A 45 -0.36 6.50 -0.90
CA ARG A 45 -1.23 5.39 -0.50
C ARG A 45 -1.20 4.24 -1.52
N LEU A 46 -1.26 4.56 -2.82
CA LEU A 46 -1.17 3.55 -3.88
C LEU A 46 0.21 2.90 -3.97
N ASP A 47 1.29 3.65 -3.74
CA ASP A 47 2.65 3.11 -3.71
C ASP A 47 2.87 2.17 -2.53
N GLU A 48 2.33 2.51 -1.36
CA GLU A 48 2.35 1.61 -0.21
C GLU A 48 1.52 0.34 -0.47
N ALA A 49 0.32 0.50 -1.06
CA ALA A 49 -0.52 -0.63 -1.45
C ALA A 49 0.19 -1.54 -2.46
N ARG A 50 0.89 -0.96 -3.46
CA ARG A 50 1.69 -1.69 -4.44
C ARG A 50 2.80 -2.49 -3.77
N ARG A 51 3.55 -1.89 -2.85
CA ARG A 51 4.63 -2.57 -2.10
C ARG A 51 4.10 -3.75 -1.28
N LEU A 52 2.99 -3.56 -0.58
CA LEU A 52 2.34 -4.64 0.17
C LEU A 52 1.88 -5.77 -0.75
N HIS A 53 1.28 -5.43 -1.89
CA HIS A 53 0.83 -6.41 -2.86
C HIS A 53 2.00 -7.19 -3.49
N GLU A 54 3.07 -6.51 -3.89
CA GLU A 54 4.28 -7.16 -4.42
C GLU A 54 4.90 -8.12 -3.41
N LYS A 55 4.97 -7.74 -2.12
CA LYS A 55 5.48 -8.63 -1.07
C LYS A 55 4.57 -9.87 -0.91
N SER A 56 3.26 -9.67 -0.85
CA SER A 56 2.26 -10.76 -0.79
C SER A 56 2.39 -11.70 -2.01
N ALA A 57 2.53 -11.15 -3.22
CA ALA A 57 2.71 -11.93 -4.44
C ALA A 57 4.01 -12.75 -4.45
N ARG A 58 5.12 -12.21 -3.93
CA ARG A 58 6.40 -12.93 -3.80
C ARG A 58 6.26 -14.13 -2.85
N LEU A 59 5.64 -13.93 -1.69
CA LEU A 59 5.41 -15.01 -0.72
C LEU A 59 4.52 -16.11 -1.30
N ARG A 60 3.45 -15.74 -2.02
CA ARG A 60 2.60 -16.74 -2.71
C ARG A 60 3.37 -17.54 -3.76
N ARG A 61 4.32 -16.94 -4.47
CA ARG A 61 5.21 -17.68 -5.39
C ARG A 61 6.09 -18.66 -4.63
N GLN A 62 6.70 -18.24 -3.52
CA GLN A 62 7.49 -19.13 -2.67
C GLN A 62 6.67 -20.31 -2.14
N TYR A 63 5.43 -20.05 -1.71
CA TYR A 63 4.49 -21.10 -1.31
C TYR A 63 4.23 -22.11 -2.44
N VAL A 64 3.98 -21.63 -3.67
CA VAL A 64 3.76 -22.50 -4.84
C VAL A 64 5.03 -23.29 -5.16
N GLU A 65 6.19 -22.65 -5.22
CA GLU A 65 7.49 -23.29 -5.49
C GLU A 65 7.80 -24.38 -4.46
N LEU A 66 7.50 -24.13 -3.19
CA LEU A 66 7.70 -25.08 -2.09
C LEU A 66 6.86 -26.35 -2.24
N LEU A 67 5.60 -26.21 -2.69
CA LEU A 67 4.65 -27.33 -2.79
C LEU A 67 4.63 -28.00 -4.16
N THR A 68 5.16 -27.36 -5.21
CA THR A 68 5.24 -27.90 -6.57
C THR A 68 5.80 -29.33 -6.62
N PRO A 69 6.88 -29.70 -5.90
CA PRO A 69 7.43 -31.07 -5.92
C PRO A 69 6.50 -32.17 -5.36
N TYR A 70 5.45 -31.77 -4.66
CA TYR A 70 4.48 -32.65 -4.00
C TYR A 70 3.10 -32.63 -4.67
N GLU A 71 2.95 -31.85 -5.74
CA GLU A 71 1.69 -31.75 -6.47
C GLU A 71 1.26 -33.13 -7.01
N GLY A 72 0.01 -33.51 -6.75
CA GLY A 72 -0.55 -34.81 -7.12
C GLY A 72 -0.19 -35.98 -6.18
N LYS A 73 0.65 -35.77 -5.15
CA LYS A 73 0.93 -36.77 -4.12
C LYS A 73 -0.09 -36.69 -2.97
N PRO A 74 -0.35 -37.79 -2.25
CA PRO A 74 -1.04 -37.74 -0.97
C PRO A 74 -0.40 -36.74 -0.01
N ILE A 75 -1.22 -36.03 0.77
CA ILE A 75 -0.71 -35.04 1.74
C ILE A 75 0.20 -35.68 2.81
N LEU A 76 0.00 -36.97 3.10
CA LEU A 76 0.82 -37.75 4.02
C LEU A 76 2.26 -37.95 3.54
N ASP A 77 2.51 -37.79 2.23
CA ASP A 77 3.84 -37.89 1.63
C ASP A 77 4.60 -36.55 1.66
N VAL A 78 3.94 -35.48 2.11
CA VAL A 78 4.56 -34.17 2.29
C VAL A 78 5.20 -34.12 3.69
N PRO A 79 6.51 -33.82 3.79
CA PRO A 79 7.17 -33.67 5.07
C PRO A 79 6.50 -32.60 5.95
N ALA A 80 6.37 -32.87 7.25
CA ALA A 80 5.69 -31.98 8.18
C ALA A 80 6.37 -30.59 8.25
N ASP A 81 7.69 -30.53 8.16
CA ASP A 81 8.46 -29.29 8.11
C ASP A 81 8.13 -28.43 6.88
N VAL A 82 7.88 -29.06 5.73
CA VAL A 82 7.43 -28.37 4.51
C VAL A 82 6.03 -27.80 4.70
N LEU A 83 5.12 -28.54 5.34
CA LEU A 83 3.77 -28.06 5.65
C LEU A 83 3.79 -26.92 6.67
N ASP A 84 4.62 -27.00 7.71
CA ASP A 84 4.80 -25.94 8.70
C ASP A 84 5.34 -24.66 8.03
N HIS A 85 6.32 -24.80 7.14
CA HIS A 85 6.85 -23.66 6.39
C HIS A 85 5.81 -23.05 5.45
N ALA A 86 5.04 -23.89 4.75
CA ALA A 86 3.95 -23.44 3.89
C ALA A 86 2.87 -22.68 4.69
N SER A 87 2.52 -23.17 5.89
CA SER A 87 1.59 -22.51 6.80
C SER A 87 2.09 -21.14 7.23
N ALA A 88 3.36 -21.04 7.64
CA ALA A 88 3.97 -19.77 8.05
C ALA A 88 3.94 -18.72 6.92
N ILE A 89 4.19 -19.15 5.67
CA ILE A 89 4.10 -18.26 4.50
C ILE A 89 2.67 -17.75 4.31
N LEU A 90 1.67 -18.61 4.44
CA LEU A 90 0.27 -18.22 4.32
C LEU A 90 -0.18 -17.24 5.42
N GLU A 91 0.28 -17.44 6.65
CA GLU A 91 0.01 -16.50 7.75
C GLU A 91 0.58 -15.11 7.46
N GLU A 92 1.82 -15.02 6.96
CA GLU A 92 2.43 -13.74 6.60
C GLU A 92 1.66 -13.06 5.45
N VAL A 93 1.27 -13.82 4.43
CA VAL A 93 0.42 -13.34 3.32
C VAL A 93 -0.89 -12.75 3.86
N GLN A 94 -1.58 -13.45 4.77
CA GLN A 94 -2.83 -12.95 5.36
C GLN A 94 -2.63 -11.65 6.13
N VAL A 95 -1.52 -11.49 6.86
CA VAL A 95 -1.21 -10.24 7.56
C VAL A 95 -1.00 -9.09 6.57
N LEU A 96 -0.29 -9.34 5.47
CA LEU A 96 -0.08 -8.34 4.42
C LEU A 96 -1.38 -7.96 3.70
N ASP A 97 -2.23 -8.93 3.39
CA ASP A 97 -3.51 -8.69 2.74
C ASP A 97 -4.48 -7.91 3.65
N LYS A 98 -4.45 -8.17 4.96
CA LYS A 98 -5.19 -7.37 5.96
C LYS A 98 -4.69 -5.93 6.03
N LYS A 99 -3.37 -5.72 5.99
CA LYS A 99 -2.78 -4.36 5.94
C LYS A 99 -3.19 -3.64 4.66
N TRP A 100 -3.13 -4.33 3.53
CA TRP A 100 -3.55 -3.81 2.23
C TRP A 100 -5.04 -3.45 2.21
N SER A 101 -5.92 -4.31 2.73
CA SER A 101 -7.37 -4.07 2.81
C SER A 101 -7.69 -2.83 3.66
N ARG A 102 -7.08 -2.71 4.83
CA ARG A 102 -7.21 -1.52 5.69
C ARG A 102 -6.74 -0.25 4.97
N LEU A 103 -5.62 -0.34 4.25
CA LEU A 103 -5.09 0.78 3.48
C LEU A 103 -6.01 1.15 2.31
N MET A 104 -6.58 0.18 1.61
CA MET A 104 -7.46 0.38 0.46
C MET A 104 -8.91 0.66 0.83
N LYS A 105 -9.29 0.45 2.09
CA LYS A 105 -10.67 0.55 2.59
C LYS A 105 -11.63 -0.41 1.86
N VAL A 106 -11.15 -1.62 1.60
CA VAL A 106 -11.89 -2.77 1.04
C VAL A 106 -12.03 -3.80 2.16
#